data_AF-A0A7V4H2Y7-F1
#
_entry.id   AF-A0A7V4H2Y7-F1
#
_cell.length_a   1.000
_cell.length_b   1.000
_cell.length_c   1.000
_cell.angle_alpha   90.00
_cell.angle_beta   90.00
_cell.angle_gamma   90.00
#
_symmetry.space_group_name_H-M   'P 1'
#
loop_
_entity.id
_entity.type
_entity.pdbx_description
1 polymer ?
#
loop_
_entity_poly.entity_id
_entity_poly.type
_entity_poly.pdbx_seq_one_letter_code
_entity_poly.pdbx_strand_id
1 'polypeptide(L)'
;MSEYQFDRWLSEAAEAAVGKAELDLERTTVKAPFNAAVSVKSVDVGAQVAAGAELGWLVGTDEFWVEATVPVDQLKWLDVPGLNAQTGSRARVFNEAAWGPGVFREGV
;
A
#
# COMPACT_ATOMS: atom_id res chain seq x y z
N MET A 1 8.22 10.22 51.65
CA MET A 1 8.27 9.99 50.19
C MET A 1 6.85 10.17 49.68
N SER A 2 6.65 11.14 48.79
CA SER A 2 5.52 12.08 48.82
C SER A 2 4.25 11.60 48.09
N GLU A 3 3.12 11.81 48.75
CA GLU A 3 1.72 11.73 48.27
C GLU A 3 1.49 12.47 46.93
N TYR A 4 2.28 13.52 46.65
CA TYR A 4 2.27 14.25 45.37
C TYR A 4 2.61 13.41 44.13
N GLN A 5 3.35 12.32 44.29
CA GLN A 5 3.69 11.44 43.17
C GLN A 5 2.50 10.55 42.77
N PHE A 6 1.63 10.22 43.73
CA PHE A 6 0.47 9.36 43.50
C PHE A 6 -0.63 10.11 42.75
N ASP A 7 -0.91 11.35 43.15
CA ASP A 7 -1.91 12.19 42.49
C ASP A 7 -1.52 12.54 41.04
N ARG A 8 -0.22 12.80 40.82
CA ARG A 8 0.33 12.99 39.48
C ARG A 8 0.22 11.73 38.62
N TRP A 9 0.53 10.55 39.17
CA TRP A 9 0.39 9.28 38.45
C TRP A 9 -1.07 8.97 38.08
N LEU A 10 -2.02 9.27 38.97
CA LEU A 10 -3.45 9.11 38.69
C LEU A 10 -3.91 10.03 37.56
N SER A 11 -3.46 11.29 37.55
CA SER A 11 -3.77 12.25 36.48
C SER A 11 -3.21 11.77 35.14
N GLU A 12 -1.92 11.41 35.11
CA GLU A 12 -1.25 10.90 33.90
C GLU A 12 -1.91 9.60 33.40
N ALA A 13 -2.33 8.71 34.30
CA ALA A 13 -3.03 7.47 33.95
C ALA A 13 -4.45 7.72 33.40
N ALA A 14 -5.18 8.68 33.98
CA ALA A 14 -6.51 9.06 33.51
C ALA A 14 -6.45 9.72 32.13
N GLU A 15 -5.48 10.62 31.90
CA GLU A 15 -5.23 11.24 30.60
C GLU A 15 -4.83 10.18 29.55
N ALA A 16 -3.97 9.23 29.92
CA ALA A 16 -3.60 8.14 29.03
C ALA A 16 -4.79 7.22 28.69
N ALA A 17 -5.71 6.98 29.63
CA ALA A 17 -6.91 6.18 29.39
C ALA A 17 -7.86 6.87 28.41
N VAL A 18 -8.03 8.19 28.51
CA VAL A 18 -8.83 8.98 27.55
C VAL A 18 -8.17 8.95 26.17
N GLY A 19 -6.87 9.22 26.09
CA GLY A 19 -6.15 9.20 24.82
C GLY A 19 -6.20 7.82 24.13
N LYS A 20 -6.17 6.73 24.91
CA LYS A 20 -6.38 5.39 24.38
C LYS A 20 -7.80 5.21 23.84
N ALA A 21 -8.82 5.63 24.57
CA ALA A 21 -10.22 5.49 24.15
C ALA A 21 -10.53 6.29 22.87
N GLU A 22 -9.96 7.48 22.71
CA GLU A 22 -10.06 8.28 21.49
C GLU A 22 -9.40 7.58 20.29
N LEU A 23 -8.23 6.99 20.50
CA LEU A 23 -7.50 6.28 19.46
C LEU A 23 -8.18 4.96 19.05
N ASP A 24 -8.77 4.26 20.02
CA ASP A 24 -9.60 3.07 19.77
C ASP A 24 -10.86 3.45 18.98
N LEU A 25 -11.47 4.60 19.25
CA LEU A 25 -12.61 5.14 18.48
C LEU A 25 -12.20 5.48 17.04
N GLU A 26 -11.06 6.15 16.84
CA GLU A 26 -10.55 6.48 15.50
C GLU A 26 -10.28 5.21 14.66
N ARG A 27 -9.72 4.17 15.28
CA ARG A 27 -9.40 2.88 14.65
C ARG A 27 -10.63 2.03 14.28
N THR A 28 -11.85 2.45 14.63
CA THR A 28 -13.08 1.79 14.17
C THR A 28 -13.38 2.04 12.69
N THR A 29 -12.81 3.10 12.10
CA THR A 29 -12.99 3.43 10.69
C THR A 29 -11.75 3.05 9.89
N VAL A 30 -11.80 1.90 9.21
CA VAL A 30 -10.70 1.45 8.35
C VAL A 30 -10.73 2.23 7.04
N LYS A 31 -9.65 2.95 6.74
CA LYS A 31 -9.45 3.69 5.49
C LYS A 31 -8.30 3.07 4.68
N ALA A 32 -8.39 3.13 3.36
CA ALA A 32 -7.30 2.72 2.49
C ALA A 32 -6.08 3.64 2.72
N PRO A 33 -4.86 3.09 2.92
CA PRO A 33 -3.67 3.89 3.19
C PRO A 33 -3.11 4.62 1.96
N PHE A 34 -3.56 4.26 0.76
CA PHE A 34 -3.15 4.85 -0.53
C PHE A 34 -4.30 4.75 -1.55
N ASN A 35 -4.13 5.39 -2.71
CA ASN A 35 -5.09 5.28 -3.82
C ASN A 35 -5.10 3.85 -4.37
N ALA A 36 -6.19 3.14 -4.12
CA ALA A 36 -6.30 1.75 -4.50
C ALA A 36 -7.67 1.42 -5.08
N ALA A 37 -7.69 0.51 -6.04
CA ALA A 37 -8.88 -0.21 -6.41
C ALA A 37 -9.05 -1.43 -5.48
N VAL A 38 -10.27 -1.64 -4.97
CA VAL A 38 -10.59 -2.85 -4.21
C VAL A 38 -10.66 -4.03 -5.19
N SER A 39 -9.72 -4.96 -5.08
CA SER A 39 -9.70 -6.17 -5.90
C SER A 39 -10.61 -7.25 -5.30
N VAL A 40 -10.48 -7.47 -4.00
CA VAL A 40 -11.29 -8.44 -3.25
C VAL A 40 -11.76 -7.79 -1.96
N LYS A 41 -13.06 -7.90 -1.68
CA LYS A 41 -13.61 -7.64 -0.35
C LYS A 41 -13.78 -8.98 0.37
N SER A 42 -13.19 -9.12 1.55
CA SER A 42 -13.23 -10.38 2.33
C SER A 42 -14.20 -10.30 3.53
N VAL A 43 -14.82 -9.14 3.75
CA VAL A 43 -15.77 -8.89 4.84
C VAL A 43 -17.04 -8.23 4.35
N ASP A 44 -18.15 -8.54 5.01
CA ASP A 44 -19.47 -7.96 4.76
C ASP A 44 -20.00 -7.24 6.01
N VAL A 45 -21.03 -6.42 5.81
CA VAL A 45 -21.67 -5.65 6.87
C VAL A 45 -22.21 -6.59 7.96
N GLY A 46 -21.81 -6.34 9.21
CA GLY A 46 -22.18 -7.17 10.37
C GLY A 46 -21.17 -8.27 10.71
N ALA A 47 -20.10 -8.43 9.92
CA ALA A 47 -19.00 -9.32 10.28
C ALA A 47 -18.20 -8.73 11.46
N GLN A 48 -17.97 -9.55 12.49
CA GLN A 48 -17.09 -9.20 13.60
C GLN A 48 -15.64 -9.50 13.20
N VAL A 49 -14.78 -8.47 13.24
CA VAL A 49 -13.37 -8.57 12.83
C VAL A 49 -12.46 -8.27 14.02
N ALA A 50 -11.35 -8.99 14.11
CA ALA A 50 -10.32 -8.76 15.12
C ALA A 50 -9.23 -7.82 14.59
N ALA A 51 -8.42 -7.25 15.48
CA ALA A 51 -7.24 -6.49 15.08
C ALA A 51 -6.29 -7.40 14.25
N GLY A 52 -5.93 -6.94 13.05
CA GLY A 52 -5.10 -7.70 12.11
C GLY A 52 -5.85 -8.71 11.24
N ALA A 53 -7.18 -8.78 11.31
CA ALA A 53 -7.97 -9.59 10.38
C ALA A 53 -7.86 -9.06 8.95
N GLU A 54 -7.78 -9.97 7.98
CA GLU A 54 -7.77 -9.63 6.56
C GLU A 54 -9.15 -9.13 6.12
N LEU A 55 -9.24 -7.85 5.73
CA LEU A 55 -10.49 -7.22 5.30
C LEU A 55 -10.67 -7.25 3.77
N GLY A 56 -9.58 -7.38 3.03
CA GLY A 56 -9.60 -7.40 1.57
C GLY A 56 -8.25 -7.04 0.97
N TRP A 57 -8.23 -7.04 -0.36
CA TRP A 57 -7.05 -6.80 -1.18
C TRP A 57 -7.21 -5.49 -1.92
N LEU A 58 -6.26 -4.58 -1.69
CA LEU A 58 -6.17 -3.28 -2.36
C LEU A 58 -5.08 -3.36 -3.42
N VAL A 59 -5.40 -3.01 -4.66
CA VAL A 59 -4.42 -2.89 -5.75
C VAL A 59 -4.16 -1.40 -5.96
N GLY A 60 -2.91 -0.99 -5.78
CA GLY A 60 -2.49 0.39 -6.02
C GLY A 60 -2.75 0.79 -7.46
N THR A 61 -3.38 1.95 -7.65
CA THR A 61 -3.72 2.48 -8.99
C THR A 61 -2.69 3.47 -9.53
N ASP A 62 -1.71 3.86 -8.72
CA ASP A 62 -0.76 4.93 -9.06
C ASP A 62 0.35 4.44 -10.01
N GLU A 63 0.75 3.17 -9.93
CA GLU A 63 1.84 2.60 -10.73
C GLU A 63 1.50 1.17 -11.19
N PHE A 64 1.78 0.87 -12.45
CA PHE A 64 1.54 -0.45 -13.02
C PHE A 64 2.85 -1.10 -13.43
N TRP A 65 3.15 -2.25 -12.83
CA TRP A 65 4.37 -3.00 -13.08
C TRP A 65 4.10 -4.05 -14.17
N VAL A 66 4.93 -4.06 -15.22
CA VAL A 66 4.89 -5.09 -16.27
C VAL A 66 6.14 -5.94 -16.16
N GLU A 67 5.97 -7.21 -15.80
CA GLU A 67 7.05 -8.17 -15.79
C GLU A 67 7.14 -8.87 -17.15
N ALA A 68 8.31 -8.79 -17.79
CA ALA A 68 8.59 -9.46 -19.05
C ALA A 68 9.90 -10.25 -18.93
N THR A 69 9.86 -11.54 -19.27
CA THR A 69 11.06 -12.37 -19.32
C THR A 69 11.82 -12.08 -20.62
N VAL A 70 13.03 -11.55 -20.49
CA VAL A 70 13.92 -11.28 -21.63
C VAL A 70 15.03 -12.34 -21.68
N PRO A 71 15.26 -13.00 -22.85
CA PRO A 71 16.38 -13.90 -23.02
C PRO A 71 17.75 -13.25 -22.73
N VAL A 72 18.68 -14.01 -22.14
CA VAL A 72 19.99 -13.49 -21.71
C VAL A 72 20.82 -12.92 -22.86
N ASP A 73 20.69 -13.49 -24.06
CA ASP A 73 21.37 -13.02 -25.27
C ASP A 73 20.85 -11.67 -25.78
N GLN A 74 19.63 -11.28 -25.37
CA GLN A 74 19.01 -10.00 -25.68
C GLN A 74 19.31 -8.91 -24.64
N LEU A 75 19.72 -9.29 -23.42
CA LEU A 75 20.11 -8.33 -22.37
C LEU A 75 21.22 -7.38 -22.82
N LYS A 76 22.09 -7.80 -23.74
CA LYS A 76 23.16 -6.96 -24.30
C LYS A 76 22.65 -5.70 -25.02
N TRP A 77 21.38 -5.69 -25.42
CA TRP A 77 20.73 -4.57 -26.10
C TRP A 77 19.86 -3.72 -25.16
N LEU A 78 19.73 -4.11 -23.89
CA LEU A 78 18.96 -3.38 -22.89
C LEU A 78 19.89 -2.70 -21.90
N ASP A 79 19.55 -1.46 -21.58
CA ASP A 79 20.11 -0.69 -20.49
C ASP A 79 19.37 -1.06 -19.20
N VAL A 80 20.10 -1.64 -18.25
CA VAL A 80 19.61 -2.07 -16.95
C VAL A 80 20.30 -1.22 -15.87
N PRO A 81 19.52 -0.44 -15.08
CA PRO A 81 20.06 0.38 -14.00
C PRO A 81 20.91 -0.45 -13.04
N GLY A 82 22.16 -0.03 -12.82
CA GLY A 82 23.08 -0.68 -11.89
C GLY A 82 23.88 -1.86 -12.47
N LEU A 83 23.61 -2.30 -13.71
CA LEU A 83 24.42 -3.29 -14.41
C LEU A 83 25.28 -2.66 -15.51
N ASN A 84 24.65 -1.99 -16.47
CA ASN A 84 25.31 -1.39 -17.63
C ASN A 84 24.90 0.06 -17.92
N ALA A 85 23.89 0.60 -17.23
CA ALA A 85 23.45 1.98 -17.38
C ALA A 85 22.98 2.59 -16.05
N GLN A 86 22.78 3.92 -16.03
CA GLN A 86 22.16 4.63 -14.91
C GLN A 86 20.63 4.75 -15.04
N THR A 87 20.10 4.53 -16.24
CA THR A 87 18.67 4.65 -16.57
C THR A 87 18.25 3.43 -17.37
N GLY A 88 17.01 2.98 -17.15
CA GLY A 88 16.46 1.82 -17.84
C GLY A 88 16.14 2.09 -19.31
N SER A 89 16.17 1.03 -20.13
CA SER A 89 15.65 1.09 -21.49
C SER A 89 14.15 1.36 -21.52
N ARG A 90 13.72 2.27 -22.40
CA ARG A 90 12.29 2.55 -22.60
C ARG A 90 11.57 1.33 -23.14
N ALA A 91 10.48 0.95 -22.48
CA ALA A 91 9.58 -0.10 -22.92
C ALA A 91 8.30 0.53 -23.50
N ARG A 92 7.81 -0.02 -24.62
CA ARG A 92 6.49 0.28 -25.17
C ARG A 92 5.59 -0.94 -25.01
N VAL A 93 4.51 -0.79 -24.27
CA VAL A 93 3.50 -1.82 -24.02
C VAL A 93 2.31 -1.57 -24.94
N PHE A 94 1.92 -2.58 -25.70
CA PHE A 94 0.76 -2.54 -26.60
C PHE A 94 -0.31 -3.50 -26.09
N ASN A 95 -1.57 -3.06 -26.07
CA ASN A 95 -2.72 -3.91 -25.79
C ASN A 95 -3.90 -3.47 -26.66
N GLU A 96 -3.99 -4.04 -27.86
CA GLU A 96 -5.02 -3.66 -28.83
C GLU A 96 -6.45 -3.98 -28.33
N ALA A 97 -6.61 -5.05 -27.55
CA ALA A 97 -7.90 -5.47 -27.01
C ALA A 97 -8.45 -4.48 -25.97
N ALA A 98 -7.56 -3.86 -25.18
CA ALA A 98 -7.95 -2.91 -24.15
C ALA A 98 -7.94 -1.44 -24.62
N TRP A 99 -7.04 -1.08 -25.54
CA TRP A 99 -6.76 0.32 -25.88
C TRP A 99 -7.02 0.68 -27.35
N GLY A 100 -7.30 -0.30 -28.21
CA GLY A 100 -7.45 -0.11 -29.65
C GLY A 100 -6.13 -0.17 -30.43
N PRO A 101 -6.22 -0.26 -31.77
CA PRO A 101 -5.05 -0.47 -32.63
C PRO A 101 -4.10 0.73 -32.59
N GLY A 102 -2.81 0.45 -32.47
CA GLY A 102 -1.74 1.46 -32.48
C GLY A 102 -1.58 2.27 -31.19
N VAL A 103 -2.39 2.01 -30.16
CA VAL A 103 -2.27 2.67 -28.85
C VAL A 103 -1.26 1.91 -27.98
N PHE A 104 -0.28 2.63 -27.44
CA PHE A 104 0.74 2.09 -26.55
C PHE A 104 0.92 2.95 -25.31
N ARG A 105 1.48 2.32 -24.28
CA ARG A 105 1.97 2.99 -23.07
C ARG A 105 3.48 2.85 -22.98
N GLU A 106 4.15 3.89 -22.48
CA GLU A 106 5.60 3.88 -22.27
C GLU A 106 5.94 3.70 -20.80
N GLY A 107 7.01 2.95 -20.54
CA GLY A 107 7.64 2.76 -19.23
C GLY A 107 9.16 2.87 -19.35
N VAL A 108 9.84 3.05 -18.21
CA VAL A 108 11.31 3.13 -18.09
C VAL A 108 11.76 2.19 -16.98
#